data_AF-I5C623-F1
#
_entry.id   AF-I5C623-F1
#
_cell.length_a   1.000
_cell.length_b   1.000
_cell.length_c   1.000
_cell.angle_alpha   90.00
_cell.angle_beta   90.00
_cell.angle_gamma   90.00
#
_symmetry.space_group_name_H-M   'P 1'
#
loop_
_entity.id
_entity.type
_entity.pdbx_description
1 polymer ?
#
loop_
_entity_poly.entity_id
_entity_poly.type
_entity_poly.pdbx_seq_one_letter_code
_entity_poly.pdbx_strand_id
1 'polypeptide(L)'
;MRDLKSNFTTVRKAFKYHFFAQNVVTSSALQKHYLAAYAAETDAEFLVLKDIIADGLNLFQSFFGFRSESFIAANYVWPQELESFLANKKIRFIQSQRGQIAPVLNLNKRKNLYHYFGQKNKYNQRFFLRNVLFEPYINQDYDWVDAALKEIGNAFLFNQPAIICSHRINYVSGMSVENRDKSLFKLRSLLKAALKKWPDVRFMSSDQLGRHCFPSSTV
;
A
#
# COMPACT_ATOMS: atom_id res chain seq x y z
N MET A 1 -16.21 4.41 -13.21
CA MET A 1 -15.20 3.77 -14.07
C MET A 1 -15.56 4.03 -15.54
N ARG A 2 -14.69 4.69 -16.33
CA ARG A 2 -14.95 5.09 -17.74
C ARG A 2 -15.32 3.89 -18.60
N ASP A 3 -14.50 2.83 -18.56
CA ASP A 3 -14.66 1.65 -19.41
C ASP A 3 -15.96 0.89 -19.16
N LEU A 4 -16.48 0.93 -17.92
CA LEU A 4 -17.80 0.39 -17.58
C LEU A 4 -18.92 1.20 -18.24
N LYS A 5 -18.81 2.53 -18.25
CA LYS A 5 -19.75 3.42 -18.95
C LYS A 5 -19.65 3.27 -20.48
N SER A 6 -18.45 2.99 -20.98
CA SER A 6 -18.18 2.73 -22.41
C SER A 6 -18.48 1.30 -22.86
N ASN A 7 -19.17 0.49 -22.04
CA ASN A 7 -19.60 -0.87 -22.37
C ASN A 7 -18.50 -1.87 -22.76
N PHE A 8 -17.29 -1.76 -22.21
CA PHE A 8 -16.25 -2.74 -22.46
C PHE A 8 -16.68 -4.12 -21.92
N THR A 9 -16.81 -5.12 -22.82
CA THR A 9 -17.42 -6.42 -22.52
C THR A 9 -16.78 -7.12 -21.32
N THR A 10 -15.45 -7.19 -21.27
CA THR A 10 -14.71 -7.82 -20.18
C THR A 10 -14.93 -7.11 -18.85
N VAL A 11 -15.03 -5.78 -18.88
CA VAL A 11 -15.27 -4.94 -17.69
C VAL A 11 -16.69 -5.13 -17.16
N ARG A 12 -17.70 -5.19 -18.03
CA ARG A 12 -19.09 -5.50 -17.65
C ARG A 12 -19.20 -6.91 -17.07
N LYS A 13 -18.50 -7.88 -17.65
CA LYS A 13 -18.45 -9.25 -17.14
C LYS A 13 -17.83 -9.27 -15.74
N ALA A 14 -16.68 -8.65 -15.56
CA ALA A 14 -16.00 -8.55 -14.26
C ALA A 14 -16.92 -7.89 -13.21
N PHE A 15 -17.56 -6.77 -13.55
CA PHE A 15 -18.54 -6.08 -12.69
C PHE A 15 -19.73 -6.97 -12.30
N LYS A 16 -20.31 -7.70 -13.27
CA LYS A 16 -21.42 -8.65 -13.04
C LYS A 16 -21.05 -9.76 -12.05
N TYR A 17 -19.80 -10.22 -12.06
CA TYR A 17 -19.29 -11.24 -11.15
C TYR A 17 -18.60 -10.66 -9.91
N HIS A 18 -18.77 -9.36 -9.63
CA HIS A 18 -18.16 -8.68 -8.49
C HIS A 18 -16.63 -8.84 -8.40
N PHE A 19 -15.97 -8.83 -9.56
CA PHE A 19 -14.53 -8.99 -9.72
C PHE A 19 -13.92 -7.77 -10.42
N PHE A 20 -12.74 -7.33 -10.00
CA PHE A 20 -12.06 -6.17 -10.61
C PHE A 20 -10.54 -6.38 -10.82
N ALA A 21 -10.03 -7.56 -10.47
CA ALA A 21 -8.61 -7.88 -10.44
C ALA A 21 -8.10 -8.62 -11.70
N GLN A 22 -8.88 -8.64 -12.79
CA GLN A 22 -8.49 -9.32 -14.02
C GLN A 22 -7.56 -8.43 -14.86
N ASN A 23 -6.61 -9.05 -15.56
CA ASN A 23 -5.96 -8.40 -16.69
C ASN A 23 -7.03 -8.11 -17.75
N VAL A 24 -7.14 -6.84 -18.13
CA VAL A 24 -8.16 -6.36 -19.06
C VAL A 24 -7.56 -5.37 -20.03
N VAL A 25 -8.12 -5.31 -21.22
CA VAL A 25 -7.92 -4.15 -22.10
C VAL A 25 -8.68 -2.99 -21.45
N THR A 26 -7.96 -1.93 -21.09
CA THR A 26 -8.55 -0.68 -20.57
C THR A 26 -8.55 0.38 -21.67
N SER A 27 -9.24 1.50 -21.46
CA SER A 27 -9.10 2.66 -22.36
C SER A 27 -7.78 3.41 -22.19
N SER A 28 -6.98 3.08 -21.18
CA SER A 28 -5.66 3.67 -20.97
C SER A 28 -4.59 2.91 -21.77
N ALA A 29 -3.67 3.65 -22.38
CA ALA A 29 -2.49 3.08 -23.02
C ALA A 29 -1.43 2.60 -22.00
N LEU A 30 -1.54 3.01 -20.73
CA LEU A 30 -0.57 2.71 -19.67
C LEU A 30 -1.08 1.67 -18.67
N GLN A 31 -2.39 1.61 -18.40
CA GLN A 31 -3.01 0.66 -17.49
C GLN A 31 -3.51 -0.60 -18.19
N LYS A 32 -3.15 -1.77 -17.65
CA LYS A 32 -3.61 -3.09 -18.14
C LYS A 32 -4.52 -3.82 -17.14
N HIS A 33 -4.86 -3.16 -16.04
CA HIS A 33 -5.71 -3.68 -14.96
C HIS A 33 -6.23 -2.52 -14.08
N TYR A 34 -7.33 -2.73 -13.35
CA TYR A 34 -7.88 -1.72 -12.43
C TYR A 34 -7.29 -1.76 -11.02
N LEU A 35 -6.30 -2.62 -10.77
CA LEU A 35 -5.68 -2.74 -9.44
C LEU A 35 -4.85 -1.51 -9.05
N ALA A 36 -4.39 -0.71 -10.02
CA ALA A 36 -3.72 0.57 -9.79
C ALA A 36 -4.73 1.72 -9.67
N ALA A 37 -5.60 1.63 -8.65
CA ALA A 37 -6.78 2.50 -8.50
C ALA A 37 -6.46 4.01 -8.38
N TYR A 38 -5.21 4.36 -8.09
CA TYR A 38 -4.77 5.74 -7.89
C TYR A 38 -4.01 6.34 -9.08
N ALA A 39 -3.90 5.62 -10.21
CA ALA A 39 -3.24 6.14 -11.41
C ALA A 39 -4.19 6.98 -12.26
N ALA A 40 -4.48 8.19 -11.80
CA ALA A 40 -5.08 9.22 -12.65
C ALA A 40 -4.10 9.64 -13.75
N GLU A 41 -4.59 9.72 -14.99
CA GLU A 41 -3.80 10.08 -16.17
C GLU A 41 -4.21 11.42 -16.77
N THR A 42 -5.36 11.94 -16.37
CA THR A 42 -5.90 13.24 -16.83
C THR A 42 -6.28 14.12 -15.64
N ASP A 43 -6.36 15.43 -15.87
CA ASP A 43 -6.79 16.36 -14.81
C ASP A 43 -8.19 16.04 -14.30
N ALA A 44 -9.12 15.67 -15.19
CA ALA A 44 -10.48 15.30 -14.81
C ALA A 44 -10.51 14.06 -13.89
N GLU A 45 -9.72 13.03 -14.20
CA GLU A 45 -9.56 11.87 -13.32
C GLU A 45 -8.88 12.24 -12.01
N PHE A 46 -7.90 13.14 -12.05
CA PHE A 46 -7.18 13.59 -10.87
C PHE A 46 -8.07 14.39 -9.90
N LEU A 47 -9.00 15.20 -10.43
CA LEU A 47 -10.03 15.86 -9.61
C LEU A 47 -10.91 14.82 -8.89
N VAL A 48 -11.47 13.87 -9.63
CA VAL A 48 -12.30 12.80 -9.05
C VAL A 48 -11.52 11.97 -8.03
N LEU A 49 -10.24 11.68 -8.30
CA LEU A 49 -9.38 10.94 -7.39
C LEU A 49 -9.21 11.68 -6.05
N LYS A 50 -9.04 13.01 -6.08
CA LYS A 50 -8.94 13.82 -4.86
C LYS A 50 -10.23 13.75 -4.03
N ASP A 51 -11.39 13.77 -4.67
CA ASP A 51 -12.68 13.66 -3.99
C ASP A 51 -12.83 12.27 -3.33
N ILE A 52 -12.52 11.20 -4.06
CA ILE A 52 -12.51 9.83 -3.52
C ILE A 52 -11.58 9.69 -2.31
N ILE A 53 -10.39 10.29 -2.37
CA ILE A 53 -9.44 10.26 -1.25
C ILE A 53 -9.97 11.07 -0.07
N ALA A 54 -10.56 12.24 -0.30
CA ALA A 54 -11.15 13.05 0.76
C ALA A 54 -12.25 12.27 1.50
N ASP A 55 -13.16 11.64 0.74
CA ASP A 55 -14.23 10.81 1.28
C ASP A 55 -13.68 9.61 2.04
N GLY A 56 -12.68 8.91 1.50
CA GLY A 56 -12.02 7.79 2.17
C GLY A 56 -11.37 8.18 3.51
N LEU A 57 -10.74 9.36 3.57
CA LEU A 57 -10.16 9.87 4.81
C LEU A 57 -11.23 10.27 5.84
N ASN A 58 -12.35 10.85 5.39
CA ASN A 58 -13.48 11.17 6.25
C ASN A 58 -14.14 9.91 6.82
N LEU A 59 -14.35 8.89 5.97
CA LEU A 59 -14.86 7.58 6.39
C LEU A 59 -13.93 6.91 7.40
N PHE A 60 -12.62 6.94 7.15
CA PHE A 60 -11.63 6.44 8.10
C PHE A 60 -11.77 7.13 9.47
N GLN A 61 -11.82 8.47 9.48
CA GLN A 61 -11.97 9.21 10.72
C GLN A 61 -13.28 8.90 11.44
N SER A 62 -14.40 8.83 10.71
CA SER A 62 -15.71 8.49 11.26
C SER A 62 -15.74 7.10 11.87
N PHE A 63 -15.05 6.14 11.27
CA PHE A 63 -15.08 4.74 11.72
C PHE A 63 -14.13 4.47 12.89
N PHE A 64 -12.91 5.01 12.84
CA PHE A 64 -11.87 4.73 13.83
C PHE A 64 -11.75 5.78 14.93
N GLY A 65 -12.37 6.96 14.77
CA GLY A 65 -12.31 8.05 15.75
C GLY A 65 -11.01 8.88 15.72
N PHE A 66 -10.10 8.61 14.78
CA PHE A 66 -8.87 9.39 14.59
C PHE A 66 -8.55 9.58 13.10
N ARG A 67 -7.78 10.63 12.77
CA ARG A 67 -7.35 10.90 11.39
C ARG A 67 -6.18 10.00 11.00
N SER A 68 -6.18 9.49 9.77
CA SER A 68 -5.00 8.80 9.25
C SER A 68 -3.85 9.78 9.05
N GLU A 69 -2.65 9.43 9.51
CA GLU A 69 -1.41 10.17 9.23
C GLU A 69 -0.60 9.55 8.10
N SER A 70 -1.01 8.37 7.61
CA SER A 70 -0.30 7.65 6.55
C SER A 70 -1.21 7.28 5.39
N PHE A 71 -0.62 7.16 4.20
CA PHE A 71 -1.33 6.83 2.97
C PHE A 71 -0.53 5.81 2.16
N ILE A 72 -1.23 4.90 1.48
CA ILE A 72 -0.64 3.97 0.51
C ILE A 72 -1.50 3.91 -0.74
N ALA A 73 -0.88 4.11 -1.90
CA ALA A 73 -1.52 3.90 -3.18
C ALA A 73 -1.45 2.43 -3.58
N ALA A 74 -2.56 1.89 -4.08
CA ALA A 74 -2.61 0.54 -4.61
C ALA A 74 -1.56 0.34 -5.72
N ASN A 75 -0.83 -0.77 -5.64
CA ASN A 75 0.28 -1.13 -6.55
C ASN A 75 1.40 -0.09 -6.67
N TYR A 76 1.51 0.84 -5.72
CA TYR A 76 2.51 1.90 -5.75
C TYR A 76 2.44 2.79 -7.00
N VAL A 77 1.22 3.00 -7.51
CA VAL A 77 0.99 3.82 -8.69
C VAL A 77 0.16 5.06 -8.34
N TRP A 78 0.74 6.25 -8.47
CA TRP A 78 0.04 7.52 -8.28
C TRP A 78 0.79 8.68 -8.96
N PRO A 79 0.09 9.72 -9.46
CA PRO A 79 0.72 10.94 -9.97
C PRO A 79 1.39 11.71 -8.84
N GLN A 80 2.59 12.24 -9.05
CA GLN A 80 3.37 12.93 -8.00
C GLN A 80 2.66 14.21 -7.48
N GLU A 81 1.81 14.81 -8.32
CA GLU A 81 0.93 15.93 -8.00
C GLU A 81 0.01 15.62 -6.81
N LEU A 82 -0.34 14.34 -6.60
CA LEU A 82 -1.19 13.89 -5.49
C LEU A 82 -0.58 14.20 -4.12
N GLU A 83 0.75 14.23 -4.02
CA GLU A 83 1.46 14.45 -2.76
C GLU A 83 1.11 15.81 -2.13
N SER A 84 0.89 16.84 -2.94
CA SER A 84 0.46 18.17 -2.47
C SER A 84 -0.88 18.10 -1.74
N PHE A 85 -1.82 17.37 -2.34
CA PHE A 85 -3.15 17.19 -1.82
C PHE A 85 -3.13 16.36 -0.53
N LEU A 86 -2.34 15.29 -0.50
CA LEU A 86 -2.16 14.46 0.70
C LEU A 86 -1.57 15.28 1.85
N ALA A 87 -0.59 16.13 1.59
CA ALA A 87 -0.02 17.02 2.60
C ALA A 87 -1.06 18.01 3.16
N ASN A 88 -1.90 18.59 2.29
CA ASN A 88 -3.02 19.44 2.71
C ASN A 88 -4.04 18.70 3.58
N LYS A 89 -4.24 17.39 3.32
CA LYS A 89 -5.06 16.49 4.14
C LYS A 89 -4.32 15.96 5.39
N LYS A 90 -3.17 16.52 5.75
CA LYS A 90 -2.36 16.20 6.94
C LYS A 90 -1.80 14.77 6.94
N ILE A 91 -1.69 14.14 5.76
CA ILE A 91 -0.92 12.90 5.62
C ILE A 91 0.57 13.25 5.74
N ARG A 92 1.25 12.61 6.69
CA ARG A 92 2.68 12.83 6.97
C ARG A 92 3.57 11.75 6.37
N PHE A 93 3.03 10.54 6.20
CA PHE A 93 3.79 9.38 5.75
C PHE A 93 3.17 8.77 4.50
N ILE A 94 3.98 8.53 3.47
CA ILE A 94 3.57 7.84 2.25
C ILE A 94 4.24 6.46 2.25
N GLN A 95 3.45 5.40 2.30
CA GLN A 95 3.96 4.05 2.21
C GLN A 95 4.16 3.66 0.74
N SER A 96 5.29 3.01 0.46
CA SER A 96 5.64 2.55 -0.88
C SER A 96 6.50 1.29 -0.85
N GLN A 97 6.85 0.77 -2.02
CA GLN A 97 8.08 -0.01 -2.21
C GLN A 97 9.20 0.90 -2.72
N ARG A 98 10.38 0.32 -2.97
CA ARG A 98 11.53 1.04 -3.55
C ARG A 98 11.17 1.76 -4.85
N GLY A 99 10.29 1.18 -5.67
CA GLY A 99 9.78 1.80 -6.90
C GLY A 99 8.35 2.31 -6.76
N GLN A 100 8.11 3.49 -7.31
CA GLN A 100 6.81 4.07 -7.61
C GLN A 100 6.67 4.22 -9.13
N ILE A 101 5.49 3.94 -9.65
CA ILE A 101 5.11 4.33 -11.02
C ILE A 101 4.27 5.60 -10.93
N ALA A 102 4.72 6.68 -11.54
CA ALA A 102 4.04 7.98 -11.52
C ALA A 102 3.51 8.36 -12.92
N PRO A 103 2.21 8.22 -13.20
CA PRO A 103 1.61 8.79 -14.39
C PRO A 103 1.86 10.30 -14.47
N VAL A 104 2.09 10.81 -15.67
CA VAL A 104 2.22 12.24 -15.93
C VAL A 104 0.92 12.71 -16.57
N LEU A 105 0.20 13.58 -15.85
CA LEU A 105 -1.12 14.05 -16.24
C LEU A 105 -1.10 14.62 -17.66
N ASN A 106 -2.08 14.22 -18.47
CA ASN A 106 -2.33 14.62 -19.85
C ASN A 106 -1.20 14.33 -20.87
N LEU A 107 -0.13 13.61 -20.50
CA LEU A 107 1.00 13.37 -21.39
C LEU A 107 1.11 11.92 -21.89
N ASN A 108 0.20 11.02 -21.50
CA ASN A 108 0.25 9.59 -21.81
C ASN A 108 1.66 8.98 -21.56
N LYS A 109 2.29 9.41 -20.46
CA LYS A 109 3.64 9.00 -20.04
C LYS A 109 3.61 8.64 -18.57
N ARG A 110 4.61 7.86 -18.14
CA ARG A 110 4.86 7.55 -16.73
C ARG A 110 6.33 7.69 -16.41
N LYS A 111 6.63 8.06 -15.17
CA LYS A 111 7.98 8.07 -14.60
C LYS A 111 8.12 6.91 -13.63
N ASN A 112 9.30 6.31 -13.58
CA ASN A 112 9.67 5.41 -12.50
C ASN A 112 10.46 6.24 -11.48
N LEU A 113 9.90 6.36 -10.28
CA LEU A 113 10.53 7.08 -9.18
C LEU A 113 11.05 6.06 -8.17
N TYR A 114 12.20 6.33 -7.58
CA TYR A 114 12.81 5.45 -6.58
C TYR A 114 12.92 6.17 -5.25
N HIS A 115 12.57 5.44 -4.20
CA HIS A 115 12.51 5.96 -2.84
C HIS A 115 13.43 5.19 -1.89
N TYR A 116 13.72 5.83 -0.76
CA TYR A 116 14.39 5.21 0.40
C TYR A 116 13.63 5.57 1.69
N PHE A 117 13.82 4.78 2.74
CA PHE A 117 13.13 4.98 4.01
C PHE A 117 13.45 6.37 4.60
N GLY A 118 12.42 7.10 5.01
CA GLY A 118 12.54 8.42 5.61
C GLY A 118 12.80 9.56 4.61
N GLN A 119 12.93 9.26 3.32
CA GLN A 119 13.08 10.27 2.27
C GLN A 119 11.94 11.29 2.37
N LYS A 120 12.30 12.57 2.30
CA LYS A 120 11.37 13.69 2.41
C LYS A 120 10.99 14.19 1.01
N ASN A 121 9.71 14.38 0.73
CA ASN A 121 9.28 15.09 -0.47
C ASN A 121 9.25 16.62 -0.24
N LYS A 122 8.95 17.40 -1.28
CA LYS A 122 8.90 18.87 -1.20
C LYS A 122 7.78 19.41 -0.30
N TYR A 123 6.83 18.57 0.12
CA TYR A 123 5.74 18.91 1.04
C TYR A 123 5.99 18.43 2.47
N ASN A 124 7.24 18.05 2.79
CA ASN A 124 7.67 17.55 4.09
C ASN A 124 7.08 16.19 4.52
N GLN A 125 6.43 15.46 3.61
CA GLN A 125 6.00 14.09 3.87
C GLN A 125 7.19 13.13 3.76
N ARG A 126 7.13 12.00 4.47
CA ARG A 126 8.21 10.99 4.46
C ARG A 126 7.78 9.66 3.87
N PHE A 127 8.68 9.03 3.13
CA PHE A 127 8.44 7.73 2.51
C PHE A 127 8.78 6.57 3.46
N PHE A 128 7.83 5.66 3.67
CA PHE A 128 8.02 4.40 4.39
C PHE A 128 8.02 3.24 3.42
N LEU A 129 9.11 2.49 3.38
CA LEU A 129 9.27 1.41 2.43
C LEU A 129 8.91 0.08 3.07
N ARG A 130 7.94 -0.61 2.48
CA ARG A 130 7.65 -2.01 2.80
C ARG A 130 8.83 -2.85 2.30
N ASN A 131 9.59 -3.41 3.24
CA ASN A 131 10.86 -4.11 3.00
C ASN A 131 10.85 -5.57 3.49
N VAL A 132 9.71 -6.05 4.01
CA VAL A 132 9.50 -7.46 4.35
C VAL A 132 8.21 -7.94 3.66
N LEU A 133 8.24 -9.05 2.94
CA LEU A 133 7.07 -9.65 2.30
C LEU A 133 6.56 -10.84 3.13
N PHE A 134 5.27 -10.83 3.43
CA PHE A 134 4.62 -11.95 4.11
C PHE A 134 3.24 -12.22 3.49
N GLU A 135 3.21 -13.08 2.47
CA GLU A 135 2.01 -13.41 1.70
C GLU A 135 1.73 -14.93 1.61
N PRO A 136 1.49 -15.62 2.74
CA PRO A 136 1.22 -17.06 2.75
C PRO A 136 0.18 -17.57 1.75
N TYR A 137 -0.81 -16.74 1.40
CA TYR A 137 -1.84 -17.10 0.42
C TYR A 137 -1.27 -17.41 -0.98
N ILE A 138 -0.11 -16.85 -1.35
CA ILE A 138 0.49 -17.04 -2.68
C ILE A 138 0.95 -18.49 -2.86
N ASN A 139 1.57 -19.06 -1.83
CA ASN A 139 2.03 -20.45 -1.83
C ASN A 139 2.10 -20.95 -0.38
N GLN A 140 1.23 -21.88 -0.01
CA GLN A 140 1.19 -22.41 1.35
C GLN A 140 2.38 -23.34 1.69
N ASP A 141 3.14 -23.82 0.71
CA ASP A 141 4.27 -24.71 0.96
C ASP A 141 5.61 -23.96 1.07
N TYR A 142 5.61 -22.67 0.73
CA TYR A 142 6.78 -21.82 0.92
C TYR A 142 6.98 -21.46 2.40
N ASP A 143 8.23 -21.47 2.86
CA ASP A 143 8.58 -21.07 4.22
C ASP A 143 8.58 -19.54 4.38
N TRP A 144 7.38 -18.99 4.48
CA TRP A 144 7.16 -17.56 4.73
C TRP A 144 7.71 -17.08 6.07
N VAL A 145 7.90 -17.98 7.04
CA VAL A 145 8.40 -17.59 8.36
C VAL A 145 9.89 -17.32 8.28
N ASP A 146 10.67 -18.26 7.75
CA ASP A 146 12.12 -18.08 7.58
C ASP A 146 12.44 -16.92 6.62
N ALA A 147 11.73 -16.85 5.48
CA ALA A 147 11.90 -15.76 4.52
C ALA A 147 11.67 -14.37 5.14
N ALA A 148 10.57 -14.20 5.88
CA ALA A 148 10.28 -12.94 6.55
C ALA A 148 11.30 -12.63 7.67
N LEU A 149 11.74 -13.63 8.45
CA LEU A 149 12.79 -13.44 9.45
C LEU A 149 14.11 -13.00 8.83
N LYS A 150 14.47 -13.54 7.66
CA LYS A 150 15.67 -13.11 6.92
C LYS A 150 15.56 -11.65 6.49
N GLU A 151 14.42 -11.24 5.94
CA GLU A 151 14.19 -9.85 5.52
C GLU A 151 14.13 -8.88 6.71
N ILE A 152 13.51 -9.26 7.83
CA ILE A 152 13.56 -8.49 9.09
C ILE A 152 15.02 -8.31 9.54
N GLY A 153 15.81 -9.38 9.51
CA GLY A 153 17.22 -9.34 9.84
C GLY A 153 18.02 -8.40 8.94
N ASN A 154 17.75 -8.40 7.64
CA ASN A 154 18.35 -7.46 6.70
C ASN A 154 17.98 -6.01 7.01
N ALA A 155 16.70 -5.73 7.32
CA ALA A 155 16.26 -4.39 7.69
C ALA A 155 17.03 -3.87 8.91
N PHE A 156 17.11 -4.69 9.96
CA PHE A 156 17.84 -4.33 11.18
C PHE A 156 19.35 -4.19 10.95
N LEU A 157 19.95 -5.04 10.11
CA LEU A 157 21.37 -4.91 9.72
C LEU A 157 21.68 -3.55 9.09
N PHE A 158 20.74 -2.99 8.33
CA PHE A 158 20.86 -1.67 7.71
C PHE A 158 20.30 -0.53 8.58
N ASN A 159 20.04 -0.76 9.87
CA ASN A 159 19.43 0.21 10.80
C ASN A 159 18.11 0.80 10.28
N GLN A 160 17.31 -0.02 9.61
CA GLN A 160 15.98 0.34 9.12
C GLN A 160 14.91 -0.41 9.91
N PRO A 161 13.72 0.18 10.10
CA PRO A 161 12.60 -0.58 10.62
C PRO A 161 12.19 -1.68 9.62
N ALA A 162 11.75 -2.81 10.15
CA ALA A 162 11.14 -3.86 9.37
C ALA A 162 9.64 -3.55 9.17
N ILE A 163 9.25 -3.23 7.93
CA ILE A 163 7.88 -2.89 7.55
C ILE A 163 7.31 -4.04 6.71
N ILE A 164 6.46 -4.85 7.35
CA ILE A 164 5.88 -6.06 6.77
C ILE A 164 4.71 -5.70 5.85
N CYS A 165 4.81 -6.14 4.59
CA CYS A 165 3.71 -6.18 3.63
C CYS A 165 2.95 -7.49 3.79
N SER A 166 1.67 -7.38 4.12
CA SER A 166 0.74 -8.51 4.06
C SER A 166 -0.66 -8.04 3.67
N HIS A 167 -1.46 -8.91 3.05
CA HIS A 167 -2.84 -8.61 2.66
C HIS A 167 -3.89 -9.35 3.48
N ARG A 168 -5.10 -8.76 3.56
CA ARG A 168 -6.25 -9.32 4.31
C ARG A 168 -6.56 -10.77 3.95
N ILE A 169 -6.32 -11.17 2.70
CA ILE A 169 -6.57 -12.52 2.18
C ILE A 169 -5.86 -13.60 2.97
N ASN A 170 -4.73 -13.29 3.61
CA ASN A 170 -4.03 -14.21 4.51
C ASN A 170 -4.82 -14.51 5.79
N TYR A 171 -5.77 -13.64 6.19
CA TYR A 171 -6.31 -13.65 7.55
C TYR A 171 -7.84 -13.75 7.62
N VAL A 172 -8.53 -13.80 6.48
CA VAL A 172 -9.99 -13.93 6.43
C VAL A 172 -10.40 -15.16 5.64
N SER A 173 -11.50 -15.79 6.06
CA SER A 173 -11.99 -17.06 5.51
C SER A 173 -12.80 -16.94 4.22
N GLY A 174 -12.85 -15.77 3.59
CA GLY A 174 -13.75 -15.52 2.45
C GLY A 174 -13.57 -16.49 1.28
N MET A 175 -12.34 -16.96 1.02
CA MET A 175 -12.05 -17.90 -0.08
C MET A 175 -11.66 -19.30 0.41
N SER A 176 -10.99 -19.41 1.57
CA SER A 176 -10.62 -20.70 2.15
C SER A 176 -10.34 -20.52 3.65
N VAL A 177 -11.10 -21.25 4.46
CA VAL A 177 -10.89 -21.36 5.92
C VAL A 177 -9.55 -22.02 6.23
N GLU A 178 -9.18 -23.06 5.49
CA GLU A 178 -7.91 -23.77 5.66
C GLU A 178 -6.71 -22.85 5.39
N ASN A 179 -6.74 -22.09 4.29
CA ASN A 179 -5.66 -21.14 3.97
C ASN A 179 -5.53 -20.05 5.04
N ARG A 180 -6.66 -19.53 5.56
CA ARG A 180 -6.68 -18.60 6.69
C ARG A 180 -5.98 -19.21 7.90
N ASP A 181 -6.36 -20.42 8.29
CA ASP A 181 -5.84 -21.05 9.51
C ASP A 181 -4.34 -21.34 9.41
N LYS A 182 -3.88 -21.86 8.25
CA LYS A 182 -2.45 -22.04 7.97
C LYS A 182 -1.68 -20.72 8.01
N SER A 183 -2.24 -19.66 7.44
CA SER A 183 -1.61 -18.34 7.40
C SER A 183 -1.56 -17.66 8.78
N LEU A 184 -2.60 -17.81 9.60
CA LEU A 184 -2.61 -17.35 10.99
C LEU A 184 -1.60 -18.12 11.84
N PHE A 185 -1.48 -19.43 11.64
CA PHE A 185 -0.44 -20.23 12.29
C PHE A 185 0.96 -19.71 11.92
N LYS A 186 1.24 -19.46 10.64
CA LYS A 186 2.51 -18.89 10.18
C LYS A 186 2.77 -17.50 10.76
N LEU A 187 1.76 -16.63 10.82
CA LEU A 187 1.91 -15.31 11.45
C LEU A 187 2.30 -15.45 12.93
N ARG A 188 1.63 -16.35 13.67
CA ARG A 188 1.97 -16.62 15.07
C ARG A 188 3.40 -17.12 15.22
N SER A 189 3.84 -18.01 14.33
CA SER A 189 5.21 -18.54 14.32
C SER A 189 6.24 -17.44 14.02
N LEU A 190 5.97 -16.57 13.04
CA LEU A 190 6.83 -15.42 12.72
C LEU A 190 6.98 -14.49 13.93
N LEU A 191 5.88 -14.10 14.57
CA LEU A 191 5.93 -13.19 15.73
C LEU A 191 6.69 -13.81 16.91
N LYS A 192 6.47 -15.10 17.20
CA LYS A 192 7.22 -15.82 18.25
C LYS A 192 8.71 -15.91 17.94
N ALA A 193 9.06 -16.25 16.72
CA ALA A 193 10.46 -16.36 16.30
C ALA A 193 11.16 -15.00 16.30
N ALA A 194 10.47 -13.93 15.89
CA ALA A 194 10.99 -12.57 15.94
C ALA A 194 11.28 -12.13 17.38
N LEU A 195 10.33 -12.35 18.31
CA LEU A 195 10.54 -12.05 19.75
C LEU A 195 11.68 -12.87 20.37
N LYS A 196 11.85 -14.14 19.95
CA LYS A 196 12.97 -14.97 20.42
C LYS A 196 14.32 -14.46 19.90
N LYS A 197 14.37 -14.03 18.64
CA LYS A 197 15.61 -13.60 17.97
C LYS A 197 16.00 -12.16 18.31
N TRP A 198 15.01 -11.28 18.50
CA TRP A 198 15.17 -9.88 18.88
C TRP A 198 14.26 -9.56 20.07
N PRO A 199 14.67 -9.89 21.31
CA PRO A 199 13.85 -9.69 22.51
C PRO A 199 13.38 -8.25 22.71
N ASP A 200 14.16 -7.26 22.27
CA ASP A 200 13.87 -5.83 22.43
C ASP A 200 13.02 -5.24 21.28
N VAL A 201 12.56 -6.07 20.33
CA VAL A 201 11.76 -5.58 19.20
C VAL A 201 10.44 -4.97 19.68
N ARG A 202 10.07 -3.84 19.07
CA ARG A 202 8.80 -3.16 19.34
C ARG A 202 7.91 -3.21 18.11
N PHE A 203 6.66 -3.64 18.31
CA PHE A 203 5.63 -3.58 17.29
C PHE A 203 4.97 -2.20 17.31
N MET A 204 4.91 -1.53 16.16
CA MET A 204 4.37 -0.18 16.02
C MET A 204 3.44 -0.10 14.81
N SER A 205 2.37 0.68 14.93
CA SER A 205 1.63 1.18 13.77
C SER A 205 2.47 2.19 12.97
N SER A 206 2.07 2.47 11.73
CA SER A 206 2.82 3.41 10.89
C SER A 206 2.91 4.82 11.49
N ASP A 207 1.85 5.32 12.13
CA ASP A 207 1.88 6.62 12.80
C ASP A 207 2.80 6.63 14.04
N GLN A 208 2.83 5.53 14.81
CA GLN A 208 3.75 5.38 15.95
C GLN A 208 5.20 5.35 15.48
N LEU A 209 5.51 4.53 14.46
CA LEU A 209 6.84 4.47 13.86
C LEU A 209 7.27 5.85 13.36
N GLY A 210 6.37 6.56 12.69
CA GLY A 210 6.68 7.87 12.17
C GLY A 210 6.92 8.93 13.22
N ARG A 211 6.14 8.95 14.31
CA ARG A 211 6.40 9.82 15.47
C ARG A 211 7.70 9.46 16.19
N HIS A 212 8.04 8.18 16.25
CA HIS A 212 9.27 7.70 16.89
C HIS A 212 10.53 8.07 16.10
N CYS A 213 10.54 7.83 14.79
CA CYS A 213 11.70 8.12 13.95
C CYS A 213 11.80 9.60 13.54
N PHE A 214 10.66 10.30 13.46
CA PHE A 214 10.56 11.66 12.95
C PHE A 214 9.66 12.49 13.85
N PRO A 215 10.08 12.76 15.10
CA PRO A 215 9.31 13.59 16.01
C PRO A 215 9.07 14.95 15.37
N SER A 216 7.86 15.47 15.53
CA SER A 216 7.58 16.85 15.14
C SER A 216 8.47 17.74 15.99
N SER A 217 9.23 18.62 15.34
CA SER A 217 9.92 19.70 16.04
C SER A 217 8.85 20.44 16.84
N THR A 218 8.95 20.42 18.17
CA THR A 218 8.26 21.38 19.02
C THR A 218 8.69 22.76 18.53
N VAL A 219 7.77 23.45 17.86
CA VAL A 219 7.82 24.90 17.68
C VAL A 219 7.21 25.51 18.92
#